data_AF-A0A7Y6X409-F1
#
_entry.id   AF-A0A7Y6X409-F1
#
_cell.length_a   1.000
_cell.length_b   1.000
_cell.length_c   1.000
_cell.angle_alpha   90.00
_cell.angle_beta   90.00
_cell.angle_gamma   90.00
#
_symmetry.space_group_name_H-M   'P 1'
#
loop_
_entity.id
_entity.type
_entity.pdbx_description
1 polymer ?
#
loop_
_entity_poly.entity_id
_entity_poly.type
_entity_poly.pdbx_seq_one_letter_code
_entity_poly.pdbx_strand_id
1 'polypeptide(L)'
;MQSDMKGIIQAAVAEAVEKTMGRQVELLERQVELLGKVAQFLGIESGSARAASAPPRAPVPPPASKRTPAPASTPKRTPSVPVRKWAREESAPKPTRAGPAPQKSRGRPRAAGRTATVAAPSPSPSPEASVSFAVGQEVRYKQGRGAFNATVKAVDEKAKTVTVARVSDGKQVVRPFDKVTPA
;
A
#
# COMPACT_ATOMS: atom_id res chain seq x y z
N MET A 1 40.96 42.57 -8.27
CA MET A 1 39.63 42.68 -7.62
C MET A 1 38.47 42.33 -8.54
N GLN A 2 38.26 42.97 -9.70
CA GLN A 2 37.12 42.61 -10.58
C GLN A 2 37.24 41.21 -11.21
N SER A 3 38.45 40.80 -11.59
CA SER A 3 38.69 39.47 -12.17
C SER A 3 38.44 38.33 -11.18
N ASP A 4 38.79 38.56 -9.91
CA ASP A 4 38.59 37.58 -8.82
C ASP A 4 37.10 37.30 -8.59
N MET A 5 36.28 38.35 -8.67
CA MET A 5 34.83 38.23 -8.48
C MET A 5 34.16 37.41 -9.60
N LYS A 6 34.61 37.56 -10.85
CA LYS A 6 34.10 36.75 -11.98
C LYS A 6 34.47 35.28 -11.83
N GLY A 7 35.68 34.99 -11.35
CA GLY A 7 36.12 33.62 -11.08
C GLY A 7 35.29 32.91 -10.01
N ILE A 8 34.97 33.62 -8.92
CA ILE A 8 34.12 33.08 -7.84
C ILE A 8 32.71 32.75 -8.36
N ILE A 9 32.13 33.61 -9.19
CA ILE A 9 30.80 33.37 -9.77
C ILE A 9 30.84 32.16 -10.70
N GLN A 10 31.86 32.05 -11.56
CA GLN A 10 32.01 30.91 -12.46
C GLN A 10 32.19 29.60 -11.70
N ALA A 11 32.97 29.60 -10.63
CA ALA A 11 33.17 28.43 -9.78
C ALA A 11 31.86 27.99 -9.10
N ALA A 12 31.10 28.95 -8.55
CA ALA A 12 29.80 28.65 -7.93
C ALA A 12 28.78 28.09 -8.93
N VAL A 13 28.79 28.61 -10.16
CA VAL A 13 27.95 28.09 -11.25
C VAL A 13 28.37 26.68 -11.64
N ALA A 14 29.67 26.42 -11.80
CA ALA A 14 30.18 25.09 -12.12
C ALA A 14 29.81 24.05 -11.05
N GLU A 15 29.99 24.40 -9.76
CA GLU A 15 29.63 23.54 -8.64
C GLU A 15 28.11 23.24 -8.60
N ALA A 16 27.28 24.24 -8.90
CA ALA A 16 25.84 24.05 -8.99
C ALA A 16 25.46 23.10 -10.14
N VAL A 17 26.05 23.29 -11.33
CA VAL A 17 25.81 22.43 -12.49
C VAL A 17 26.24 21.00 -12.19
N GLU A 18 27.44 20.80 -11.65
CA GLU A 18 27.96 19.48 -11.28
C GLU A 18 27.04 18.78 -10.27
N LYS A 19 26.57 19.48 -9.23
CA LYS A 19 25.60 18.94 -8.27
C LYS A 19 24.28 18.55 -8.94
N THR A 20 23.77 19.35 -9.87
CA THR A 20 22.51 19.04 -10.56
C THR A 20 22.66 17.84 -11.50
N MET A 21 23.76 17.74 -12.24
CA MET A 21 24.05 16.60 -13.11
C MET A 21 24.28 15.33 -12.30
N GLY A 22 25.02 15.41 -11.18
CA GLY A 22 25.21 14.28 -10.27
C GLY A 22 23.88 13.72 -9.77
N ARG A 23 22.94 14.59 -9.36
CA ARG A 23 21.58 14.17 -8.97
C ARG A 23 20.79 13.54 -10.11
N GLN A 24 20.96 14.01 -11.34
CA GLN A 24 20.31 13.40 -12.50
C GLN A 24 20.85 12.00 -12.77
N VAL A 25 22.18 11.81 -12.68
CA VAL A 25 22.82 10.50 -12.85
C VAL A 25 22.35 9.53 -11.76
N GLU A 26 22.34 9.94 -10.50
CA GLU A 26 21.84 9.10 -9.40
C GLU A 26 20.37 8.70 -9.60
N LEU A 27 19.54 9.60 -10.12
CA LEU A 27 18.15 9.31 -10.44
C LEU A 27 18.04 8.26 -11.56
N LEU A 28 18.86 8.37 -12.61
CA LEU A 28 18.92 7.38 -13.69
C LEU A 28 19.40 6.02 -13.17
N GLU A 29 20.41 5.97 -12.30
CA GLU A 29 20.88 4.73 -11.69
C GLU A 29 19.78 4.03 -10.89
N ARG A 30 19.02 4.77 -10.08
CA ARG A 30 17.88 4.22 -9.34
C ARG A 30 16.78 3.71 -10.26
N GLN A 31 16.54 4.37 -11.39
CA GLN A 31 15.57 3.89 -12.39
C GLN A 31 16.03 2.57 -13.02
N VAL A 32 17.31 2.45 -13.36
CA VAL A 32 17.88 1.21 -13.90
C VAL A 32 17.83 0.09 -12.86
N GLU A 33 18.15 0.38 -11.59
CA GLU A 33 18.06 -0.59 -10.50
C GLU A 33 16.60 -1.08 -10.30
N LEU A 34 15.63 -0.15 -10.33
CA LEU A 34 14.22 -0.47 -10.24
C LEU A 34 13.77 -1.36 -11.41
N LEU A 35 14.19 -1.02 -12.64
CA LEU A 35 13.93 -1.84 -13.83
C LEU A 35 14.52 -3.25 -13.67
N GLY A 36 15.72 -3.38 -13.12
CA GLY A 36 16.32 -4.67 -12.79
C GLY A 36 15.49 -5.49 -11.80
N LYS A 37 14.98 -4.86 -10.74
CA LYS A 37 14.08 -5.52 -9.77
C LYS A 37 12.75 -5.96 -10.40
N VAL A 38 12.20 -5.14 -11.28
CA VAL A 38 10.97 -5.46 -12.02
C VAL A 38 11.21 -6.62 -13.00
N ALA A 39 12.36 -6.64 -13.70
CA ALA A 39 12.73 -7.74 -14.58
C ALA A 39 12.91 -9.06 -13.81
N GLN A 40 13.58 -9.03 -12.65
CA GLN A 40 13.68 -10.19 -11.75
C GLN A 40 12.32 -10.69 -11.29
N PHE A 41 11.41 -9.78 -10.90
CA PHE A 41 10.05 -10.14 -10.51
C PHE A 41 9.25 -10.77 -11.66
N LEU A 42 9.45 -10.28 -12.88
CA LEU A 42 8.81 -10.79 -14.09
C LEU A 42 9.50 -12.06 -14.65
N GLY A 43 10.58 -12.54 -14.01
CA GLY A 43 11.35 -13.69 -14.49
C GLY A 43 12.02 -13.45 -15.85
N ILE A 44 12.17 -12.17 -16.26
CA ILE A 44 12.90 -11.76 -17.45
C ILE A 44 14.36 -11.66 -16.99
N GLU A 45 14.94 -12.82 -16.72
CA GLU A 45 16.35 -12.93 -16.35
C GLU A 45 17.15 -12.45 -17.57
N SER A 46 17.86 -11.33 -17.42
CA SER A 46 18.79 -10.83 -18.43
C SER A 46 19.96 -11.80 -18.55
N GLY A 47 19.74 -12.88 -19.30
CA GLY A 47 20.74 -13.77 -19.88
C GLY A 47 21.87 -14.22 -18.93
N SER A 48 21.61 -15.21 -18.09
CA SER A 48 22.53 -16.33 -18.01
C SER A 48 21.81 -17.51 -18.62
N ALA A 49 22.35 -18.05 -19.71
CA ALA A 49 21.91 -19.30 -20.28
C ALA A 49 22.10 -20.41 -19.21
N ARG A 50 21.13 -20.54 -18.30
CA ARG A 50 20.96 -21.75 -17.52
C ARG A 50 20.40 -22.76 -18.50
N ALA A 51 21.33 -23.37 -19.25
CA ALA A 51 21.13 -24.60 -19.96
C ALA A 51 20.28 -25.50 -19.06
N ALA A 52 19.01 -25.63 -19.42
CA ALA A 52 18.09 -26.51 -18.76
C ALA A 52 18.74 -27.88 -18.79
N SER A 53 19.06 -28.39 -17.61
CA SER A 53 19.48 -29.76 -17.39
C SER A 53 18.35 -30.67 -17.87
N ALA A 54 18.39 -31.02 -19.16
CA ALA A 54 17.63 -32.13 -19.70
C ALA A 54 18.36 -33.42 -19.28
N PRO A 55 17.73 -34.35 -18.55
CA PRO A 55 18.27 -35.69 -18.43
C PRO A 55 18.33 -36.31 -19.84
N PRO A 56 19.44 -36.93 -20.26
CA PRO A 56 19.53 -37.56 -21.56
C PRO A 56 18.61 -38.79 -21.58
N ARG A 57 17.39 -38.63 -22.12
CA ARG A 57 16.67 -39.78 -22.65
C ARG A 57 17.33 -40.15 -23.97
N ALA A 58 17.98 -41.31 -23.96
CA ALA A 58 18.61 -41.92 -25.11
C ALA A 58 17.67 -41.96 -26.33
N PRO A 59 18.17 -41.75 -27.56
CA PRO A 59 17.41 -41.93 -28.77
C PRO A 59 17.34 -43.43 -29.08
N VAL A 60 16.15 -44.03 -28.96
CA VAL A 60 15.90 -45.35 -29.55
C VAL A 60 15.26 -45.13 -30.92
N PRO A 61 15.86 -45.64 -32.01
CA PRO A 61 15.33 -45.50 -33.37
C PRO A 61 14.13 -46.45 -33.64
N PRO A 62 13.22 -46.10 -34.58
CA PRO A 62 12.15 -46.99 -35.08
C PRO A 62 12.69 -47.89 -36.21
N PRO A 63 12.11 -49.09 -36.46
CA PRO A 63 10.91 -49.23 -37.32
C PRO A 63 10.04 -50.46 -36.88
N ALA A 64 8.87 -50.83 -37.40
CA ALA A 64 8.19 -50.62 -38.67
C ALA A 64 6.68 -51.00 -38.53
N SER A 65 5.87 -50.49 -39.46
CA SER A 65 4.75 -51.21 -40.11
C SER A 65 3.44 -51.47 -39.32
N LYS A 66 2.39 -50.67 -39.55
CA LYS A 66 1.40 -50.81 -40.66
C LYS A 66 0.02 -50.19 -40.33
N ARG A 67 -0.47 -49.40 -41.30
CA ARG A 67 -1.89 -49.15 -41.69
C ARG A 67 -2.75 -48.14 -40.91
N THR A 68 -2.82 -46.94 -41.48
CA THR A 68 -4.06 -46.16 -41.73
C THR A 68 -4.65 -46.57 -43.10
N PRO A 69 -5.94 -46.29 -43.47
CA PRO A 69 -6.64 -45.02 -43.25
C PRO A 69 -8.14 -45.06 -42.85
N ALA A 70 -8.62 -43.91 -42.39
CA ALA A 70 -10.02 -43.53 -42.17
C ALA A 70 -10.80 -43.37 -43.51
N PRO A 71 -12.13 -43.14 -43.50
CA PRO A 71 -12.60 -41.74 -43.41
C PRO A 71 -13.98 -41.48 -42.73
N ALA A 72 -14.13 -40.22 -42.29
CA ALA A 72 -15.31 -39.32 -42.33
C ALA A 72 -16.63 -39.66 -41.59
N SER A 73 -17.00 -38.81 -40.61
CA SER A 73 -18.04 -37.77 -40.74
C SER A 73 -18.52 -37.24 -39.36
N THR A 74 -18.64 -35.92 -39.23
CA THR A 74 -19.48 -35.25 -38.21
C THR A 74 -20.67 -34.63 -38.96
N PRO A 75 -21.86 -34.45 -38.35
CA PRO A 75 -22.14 -33.20 -37.64
C PRO A 75 -23.16 -33.24 -36.47
N LYS A 76 -23.04 -32.23 -35.59
CA LYS A 76 -24.09 -31.49 -34.84
C LYS A 76 -25.19 -32.25 -34.09
N ARG A 77 -25.15 -32.18 -32.74
CA ARG A 77 -26.37 -32.02 -31.90
C ARG A 77 -26.04 -31.56 -30.47
N THR A 78 -26.19 -30.27 -30.19
CA THR A 78 -26.48 -29.80 -28.82
C THR A 78 -27.90 -30.22 -28.47
N PRO A 79 -28.19 -30.61 -27.20
CA PRO A 79 -29.09 -29.73 -26.46
C PRO A 79 -28.92 -29.72 -24.93
N SER A 80 -29.37 -28.58 -24.39
CA SER A 80 -30.16 -28.44 -23.18
C SER A 80 -29.44 -28.48 -21.82
N VAL A 81 -29.13 -27.28 -21.35
CA VAL A 81 -29.02 -26.91 -19.94
C VAL A 81 -30.27 -27.37 -19.17
N PRO A 82 -30.15 -28.16 -18.09
CA PRO A 82 -31.24 -28.33 -17.13
C PRO A 82 -31.25 -27.13 -16.19
N VAL A 83 -32.15 -26.18 -16.46
CA VAL A 83 -32.56 -25.15 -15.49
C VAL A 83 -33.11 -25.87 -14.28
N ARG A 84 -32.32 -25.98 -13.19
CA ARG A 84 -32.80 -26.44 -11.90
C ARG A 84 -33.80 -25.42 -11.37
N LYS A 85 -35.09 -25.70 -11.62
CA LYS A 85 -36.22 -25.24 -10.81
C LYS A 85 -35.93 -25.60 -9.36
N TRP A 86 -35.56 -24.61 -8.56
CA TRP A 86 -35.78 -24.67 -7.13
C TRP A 86 -36.95 -23.74 -6.82
N ALA A 87 -38.11 -24.34 -6.69
CA ALA A 87 -39.21 -23.78 -5.93
C ALA A 87 -39.10 -24.39 -4.52
N ARG A 88 -38.91 -23.56 -3.48
CA ARG A 88 -39.30 -23.87 -2.11
C ARG A 88 -39.36 -22.64 -1.21
N GLU A 89 -40.56 -22.43 -0.64
CA GLU A 89 -40.94 -21.81 0.64
C GLU A 89 -40.48 -20.37 0.93
N GLU A 90 -41.40 -19.40 0.88
CA GLU A 90 -42.31 -19.02 1.98
C GLU A 90 -41.57 -18.27 3.10
N SER A 91 -41.70 -16.95 3.09
CA SER A 91 -41.84 -16.10 4.27
C SER A 91 -42.02 -14.65 3.80
N ALA A 92 -43.27 -14.21 3.76
CA ALA A 92 -43.62 -12.81 3.53
C ALA A 92 -43.23 -11.97 4.76
N PRO A 93 -42.53 -10.83 4.62
CA PRO A 93 -42.53 -9.82 5.65
C PRO A 93 -43.50 -8.71 5.25
N LYS A 94 -44.60 -8.58 5.98
CA LYS A 94 -45.39 -7.34 6.02
C LYS A 94 -45.64 -6.94 7.48
N PRO A 95 -45.87 -5.65 7.75
CA PRO A 95 -44.95 -4.86 8.55
C PRO A 95 -45.65 -4.32 9.81
N THR A 96 -45.06 -4.52 10.99
CA THR A 96 -45.62 -3.92 12.20
C THR A 96 -44.78 -2.72 12.63
N ARG A 97 -45.24 -1.57 12.13
CA ARG A 97 -45.06 -0.23 12.69
C ARG A 97 -45.42 -0.24 14.18
N ALA A 98 -44.43 -0.09 15.06
CA ALA A 98 -44.64 0.43 16.40
C ALA A 98 -43.95 1.80 16.47
N GLY A 99 -44.74 2.85 16.66
CA GLY A 99 -44.30 4.23 16.76
C GLY A 99 -43.57 4.56 18.06
N PRO A 100 -43.21 5.84 18.26
CA PRO A 100 -42.22 6.30 19.22
C PRO A 100 -42.79 6.43 20.64
N ALA A 101 -41.99 6.14 21.66
CA ALA A 101 -42.29 6.48 23.04
C ALA A 101 -41.26 7.51 23.58
N PRO A 102 -41.66 8.76 23.87
CA PRO A 102 -40.80 9.75 24.50
C PRO A 102 -40.99 9.68 26.03
N GLN A 103 -40.09 9.04 26.76
CA GLN A 103 -40.12 9.09 28.22
C GLN A 103 -39.21 10.20 28.76
N LYS A 104 -39.92 11.24 29.20
CA LYS A 104 -39.49 12.40 29.97
C LYS A 104 -38.72 11.97 31.22
N SER A 105 -37.58 12.61 31.45
CA SER A 105 -37.02 12.77 32.79
C SER A 105 -36.56 14.22 32.94
N ARG A 106 -37.45 15.05 33.50
CA ARG A 106 -37.14 16.37 34.04
C ARG A 106 -37.04 16.21 35.56
N GLY A 107 -35.92 16.64 36.14
CA GLY A 107 -35.68 16.75 37.58
C GLY A 107 -34.34 16.08 37.95
N ARG A 108 -33.35 16.72 38.55
CA ARG A 108 -33.25 17.95 39.35
C ARG A 108 -31.75 18.35 39.42
N PRO A 109 -31.37 19.61 39.69
CA PRO A 109 -29.97 20.07 39.63
C PRO A 109 -29.21 19.95 40.97
N ARG A 110 -27.87 19.84 40.81
CA ARG A 110 -26.73 20.14 41.71
C ARG A 110 -26.55 19.38 43.03
N ALA A 111 -25.35 18.82 43.20
CA ALA A 111 -24.51 19.02 44.39
C ALA A 111 -23.03 18.79 44.03
N ALA A 112 -22.17 19.73 44.45
CA ALA A 112 -20.72 19.66 44.34
C ALA A 112 -20.11 18.81 45.48
N GLY A 113 -19.02 18.10 45.18
CA GLY A 113 -18.21 17.37 46.17
C GLY A 113 -17.30 16.37 45.46
N ARG A 114 -16.15 16.80 44.92
CA ARG A 114 -14.82 16.53 45.52
C ARG A 114 -14.71 15.16 46.18
N THR A 115 -14.17 14.18 45.44
CA THR A 115 -12.97 13.37 45.80
C THR A 115 -12.82 12.21 44.81
N ALA A 116 -11.88 12.31 43.88
CA ALA A 116 -11.26 11.17 43.23
C ALA A 116 -9.91 11.60 42.65
N THR A 117 -8.85 11.34 43.42
CA THR A 117 -7.47 11.36 42.95
C THR A 117 -7.30 10.26 41.92
N VAL A 118 -7.26 10.60 40.63
CA VAL A 118 -6.58 9.80 39.60
C VAL A 118 -5.91 10.77 38.64
N ALA A 119 -4.60 10.59 38.50
CA ALA A 119 -3.68 11.22 37.58
C ALA A 119 -4.29 11.74 36.27
N ALA A 120 -4.15 13.04 36.04
CA ALA A 120 -4.25 13.65 34.74
C ALA A 120 -3.08 14.62 34.56
N PRO A 121 -2.11 14.32 33.69
CA PRO A 121 -1.64 15.34 32.78
C PRO A 121 -2.63 15.37 31.63
N SER A 122 -3.40 16.45 31.52
CA SER A 122 -3.96 16.84 30.24
C SER A 122 -2.81 17.46 29.44
N PRO A 123 -2.20 16.80 28.43
CA PRO A 123 -1.57 17.58 27.40
C PRO A 123 -2.73 18.19 26.60
N SER A 124 -3.03 19.45 26.86
CA SER A 124 -3.51 20.30 25.77
C SER A 124 -2.46 20.17 24.67
N PRO A 125 -2.78 19.60 23.49
CA PRO A 125 -1.84 19.69 22.38
C PRO A 125 -1.93 21.14 21.90
N SER A 126 -1.04 21.98 22.45
CA SER A 126 -0.74 23.28 21.85
C SER A 126 -0.24 22.99 20.43
N PRO A 127 -0.93 23.45 19.36
CA PRO A 127 -0.58 23.12 17.99
C PRO A 127 0.57 24.00 17.47
N GLU A 128 1.59 24.24 18.28
CA GLU A 128 2.73 25.12 17.96
C GLU A 128 4.09 24.47 18.15
N ALA A 129 4.15 23.17 18.41
CA ALA A 129 5.37 22.41 18.12
C ALA A 129 5.29 22.03 16.65
N SER A 130 6.10 22.66 15.80
CA SER A 130 6.46 22.11 14.50
C SER A 130 7.13 20.75 14.74
N VAL A 131 6.31 19.70 14.84
CA VAL A 131 6.79 18.34 15.10
C VAL A 131 7.53 17.89 13.84
N SER A 132 8.84 18.06 13.87
CA SER A 132 9.74 17.49 12.89
C SER A 132 9.77 15.98 13.10
N PHE A 133 9.13 15.24 12.21
CA PHE A 133 9.15 13.78 12.25
C PHE A 133 10.44 13.28 11.60
N ALA A 134 11.13 12.36 12.27
CA ALA A 134 12.32 11.71 11.73
C ALA A 134 11.96 10.37 11.09
N VAL A 135 12.64 10.00 10.00
CA VAL A 135 12.53 8.65 9.41
C VAL A 135 13.02 7.62 10.43
N GLY A 136 12.24 6.57 10.67
CA GLY A 136 12.49 5.57 11.70
C GLY A 136 11.83 5.87 13.06
N GLN A 137 11.25 7.04 13.26
CA GLN A 137 10.54 7.38 14.49
C GLN A 137 9.25 6.57 14.64
N GLU A 138 8.98 6.06 15.84
CA GLU A 138 7.69 5.48 16.18
C GLU A 138 6.68 6.59 16.48
N VAL A 139 5.54 6.51 15.81
CA VAL A 139 4.46 7.49 15.85
C VAL A 139 3.13 6.77 15.98
N ARG A 140 2.14 7.46 16.52
CA ARG A 140 0.78 6.98 16.66
C ARG A 140 -0.16 7.82 15.80
N TYR A 141 -1.04 7.17 15.05
CA TYR A 141 -2.07 7.88 14.29
C TYR A 141 -3.46 7.34 14.61
N LYS A 142 -4.47 8.21 14.53
CA LYS A 142 -5.86 7.80 14.71
C LYS A 142 -6.49 7.38 13.39
N GLN A 143 -7.23 6.27 13.42
CA GLN A 143 -8.07 5.83 12.32
C GLN A 143 -9.41 5.32 12.88
N GLY A 144 -10.49 6.00 12.49
CA GLY A 144 -11.82 5.76 13.07
C GLY A 144 -11.80 6.00 14.59
N ARG A 145 -12.21 4.97 15.36
CA ARG A 145 -12.17 4.99 16.83
C ARG A 145 -10.86 4.48 17.43
N GLY A 146 -9.97 3.90 16.61
CA GLY A 146 -8.72 3.29 17.05
C GLY A 146 -7.50 4.20 16.88
N ALA A 147 -6.44 3.90 17.61
CA ALA A 147 -5.13 4.52 17.47
C ALA A 147 -4.07 3.43 17.21
N PHE A 148 -3.24 3.65 16.20
CA PHE A 148 -2.30 2.66 15.67
C PHE A 148 -0.87 3.16 15.77
N ASN A 149 0.03 2.29 16.23
CA ASN A 149 1.46 2.56 16.24
C ASN A 149 2.05 2.26 14.87
N ALA A 150 2.99 3.10 14.43
CA ALA A 150 3.57 3.06 13.11
C ALA A 150 4.97 3.67 13.12
N THR A 151 5.81 3.26 12.18
CA THR A 151 7.16 3.80 11.99
C THR A 151 7.17 4.72 10.79
N VAL A 152 7.74 5.92 10.92
CA VAL A 152 7.87 6.87 9.82
C VAL A 152 8.85 6.32 8.77
N LYS A 153 8.42 6.21 7.51
CA LYS A 153 9.26 5.79 6.38
C LYS A 153 9.71 6.96 5.52
N ALA A 154 8.83 7.92 5.30
CA ALA A 154 9.12 9.12 4.52
C ALA A 154 8.30 10.29 5.04
N VAL A 155 8.84 11.49 4.89
CA VAL A 155 8.23 12.75 5.31
C VAL A 155 8.19 13.66 4.09
N ASP A 156 6.99 14.08 3.71
CA ASP A 156 6.76 15.04 2.63
C ASP A 156 6.47 16.41 3.23
N GLU A 157 7.54 17.19 3.45
CA GLU A 157 7.44 18.53 4.04
C GLU A 157 6.60 19.48 3.17
N LYS A 158 6.66 19.32 1.83
CA LYS A 158 5.88 20.12 0.88
C LYS A 158 4.38 19.93 1.03
N ALA A 159 3.95 18.68 1.23
CA ALA A 159 2.53 18.31 1.32
C ALA A 159 2.03 18.24 2.77
N LYS A 160 2.91 18.46 3.75
CA LYS A 160 2.63 18.29 5.18
C LYS A 160 2.10 16.90 5.53
N THR A 161 2.61 15.87 4.85
CA THR A 161 2.21 14.47 5.01
C THR A 161 3.37 13.58 5.41
N VAL A 162 3.06 12.52 6.15
CA VAL A 162 3.97 11.48 6.58
C VAL A 162 3.52 10.15 6.01
N THR A 163 4.43 9.44 5.39
CA THR A 163 4.24 8.04 5.03
C THR A 163 4.73 7.18 6.19
N VAL A 164 3.80 6.53 6.87
CA VAL A 164 4.08 5.68 8.02
C VAL A 164 3.79 4.22 7.70
N ALA A 165 4.61 3.30 8.21
CA ALA A 165 4.36 1.87 8.14
C ALA A 165 3.79 1.38 9.47
N ARG A 166 2.58 0.81 9.45
CA ARG A 166 1.95 0.30 10.68
C ARG A 166 2.77 -0.84 11.28
N VAL A 167 3.04 -0.81 12.59
CA VAL A 167 3.84 -1.84 13.27
C VAL A 167 3.15 -3.21 13.24
N SER A 168 1.82 -3.26 13.30
CA SER A 168 1.08 -4.53 13.31
C SER A 168 1.13 -5.28 11.97
N ASP A 169 0.96 -4.56 10.85
CA ASP A 169 0.69 -5.17 9.54
C ASP A 169 1.80 -4.86 8.51
N GLY A 170 2.76 -4.00 8.84
CA GLY A 170 3.78 -3.48 7.91
C GLY A 170 3.23 -2.57 6.80
N LYS A 171 1.91 -2.39 6.71
CA LYS A 171 1.24 -1.62 5.65
C LYS A 171 1.62 -0.15 5.70
N GLN A 172 1.90 0.42 4.54
CA GLN A 172 2.21 1.83 4.38
C GLN A 172 0.91 2.65 4.28
N VAL A 173 0.86 3.75 5.03
CA VAL A 173 -0.29 4.64 5.10
C VAL A 173 0.21 6.07 5.10
N VAL A 174 -0.34 6.89 4.21
CA VAL A 174 -0.05 8.33 4.17
C VAL A 174 -1.02 9.06 5.08
N ARG A 175 -0.49 9.92 5.97
CA ARG A 175 -1.28 10.72 6.91
C ARG A 175 -0.75 12.15 7.01
N PRO A 176 -1.64 13.14 7.15
CA PRO A 176 -1.22 14.51 7.43
C PRO A 176 -0.61 14.61 8.84
N PHE A 177 0.32 15.54 9.03
CA PHE A 177 0.99 15.77 10.31
C PHE A 177 0.00 15.96 11.48
N ASP A 178 -1.10 16.68 11.26
CA ASP A 178 -2.13 16.96 12.29
C ASP A 178 -2.83 15.70 12.85
N LYS A 179 -2.71 14.57 12.16
CA LYS A 179 -3.33 13.30 12.55
C LYS A 179 -2.32 12.28 13.08
N VAL A 180 -1.05 12.66 13.13
CA VAL A 180 0.05 11.85 13.62
C VAL A 180 0.58 12.52 14.89
N THR A 181 0.62 11.74 15.97
CA THR A 181 1.24 12.14 17.23
C THR A 181 2.50 11.31 17.44
N PRO A 182 3.58 11.87 18.00
CA PRO A 182 4.69 11.04 18.50
C PRO A 182 4.15 9.99 19.49
N ALA A 183 4.67 8.76 19.42
CA ALA A 183 4.22 7.64 20.23
C ALA A 183 4.64 7.77 21.70
#